data_AF-A0A1I5KRP9-F1
#
_entry.id   AF-A0A1I5KRP9-F1
#
_cell.length_a   1.000
_cell.length_b   1.000
_cell.length_c   1.000
_cell.angle_alpha   90.00
_cell.angle_beta   90.00
_cell.angle_gamma   90.00
#
_symmetry.space_group_name_H-M   'P 1'
#
loop_
_entity.id
_entity.type
_entity.pdbx_description
1 polymer ?
#
loop_
_entity_poly.entity_id
_entity_poly.type
_entity_poly.pdbx_seq_one_letter_code
_entity_poly.pdbx_strand_id
1 'polypeptide(L)'
;MLTPIIEKDAIVFLGLMAIAFKNFDTQFIHKDGKPTHKDGLNIFAAIIDNCDGELIGQRQNHIHAECNPMLHAEQLTLKEAIERLNIKRPRDAEEKSVESYYRDELFNQSNSAGDFTKGATIYTTLEPCPFCTSALLVTRMKRIVYIIPDATYGQSFRYLKDKYYATYDITYGSLEIPADSESKLITNCGAKRKWLSDYVNSHPQNATLYLDDLKDFLRECNTQFLQLTAADLLTEEEEKQRNLKTLTGLQEKAR
;
A
#
# COMPACT_ATOMS: atom_id res chain seq x y z
N MET A 1 -1.98 14.45 -20.20
CA MET A 1 -1.96 14.91 -18.81
C MET A 1 -1.87 13.69 -17.92
N LEU A 2 -0.78 13.55 -17.15
CA LEU A 2 -0.69 12.52 -16.11
C LEU A 2 -1.71 12.85 -15.02
N THR A 3 -2.49 11.87 -14.59
CA THR A 3 -3.38 12.05 -13.45
C THR A 3 -2.54 12.26 -12.20
N PRO A 4 -2.85 13.27 -11.35
CA PRO A 4 -2.19 13.54 -10.07
C PRO A 4 -1.85 12.32 -9.21
N ILE A 5 -2.72 11.30 -9.26
CA ILE A 5 -2.56 10.05 -8.53
C ILE A 5 -1.33 9.23 -8.98
N ILE A 6 -0.88 9.35 -10.23
CA ILE A 6 0.25 8.57 -10.76
C ILE A 6 1.57 8.99 -10.10
N GLU A 7 1.76 10.28 -9.84
CA GLU A 7 2.95 10.74 -9.11
C GLU A 7 2.93 10.22 -7.67
N LYS A 8 1.78 10.28 -7.00
CA LYS A 8 1.59 9.70 -5.66
C LYS A 8 1.89 8.19 -5.66
N ASP A 9 1.38 7.47 -6.65
CA ASP A 9 1.64 6.04 -6.85
C ASP A 9 3.13 5.73 -7.01
N ALA A 10 3.85 6.57 -7.78
CA ALA A 10 5.29 6.45 -7.95
C ALA A 10 6.07 6.69 -6.65
N ILE A 11 5.67 7.69 -5.85
CA ILE A 11 6.23 7.97 -4.52
C ILE A 11 6.00 6.77 -3.59
N VAL A 12 4.77 6.27 -3.51
CA VAL A 12 4.42 5.17 -2.60
C VAL A 12 5.07 3.86 -3.03
N PHE A 13 5.19 3.59 -4.33
CA PHE A 13 5.92 2.44 -4.85
C PHE A 13 7.37 2.40 -4.34
N LEU A 14 8.14 3.46 -4.59
CA LEU A 14 9.52 3.53 -4.13
C LEU A 14 9.61 3.55 -2.60
N GLY A 15 8.69 4.26 -1.93
CA GLY A 15 8.64 4.32 -0.47
C GLY A 15 8.41 2.95 0.17
N LEU A 16 7.47 2.15 -0.35
CA LEU A 16 7.26 0.79 0.12
C LEU A 16 8.46 -0.13 -0.13
N MET A 17 9.13 -0.01 -1.28
CA MET A 17 10.37 -0.78 -1.53
C MET A 17 11.50 -0.35 -0.59
N ALA A 18 11.60 0.94 -0.28
CA ALA A 18 12.58 1.48 0.67
C ALA A 18 12.33 0.97 2.10
N ILE A 19 11.08 1.00 2.54
CA ILE A 19 10.65 0.47 3.84
C ILE A 19 10.87 -1.05 3.91
N ALA A 20 10.58 -1.77 2.82
CA ALA A 20 10.83 -3.21 2.74
C ALA A 20 12.32 -3.54 2.83
N PHE A 21 13.20 -2.73 2.24
CA PHE A 21 14.65 -2.87 2.42
C PHE A 21 15.07 -2.62 3.88
N LYS A 22 14.58 -1.53 4.47
CA LYS A 22 14.94 -1.11 5.84
C LYS A 22 14.56 -2.16 6.88
N ASN A 23 13.39 -2.76 6.72
CA ASN A 23 12.84 -3.73 7.65
C ASN A 23 12.88 -5.16 7.11
N PHE A 24 13.82 -5.43 6.19
CA PHE A 24 13.94 -6.72 5.53
C PHE A 24 14.23 -7.83 6.54
N ASP A 25 13.35 -8.82 6.63
CA ASP A 25 13.56 -10.00 7.47
C ASP A 25 14.24 -11.10 6.65
N THR A 26 15.41 -11.54 7.09
CA THR A 26 16.19 -12.52 6.33
C THR A 26 15.72 -13.94 6.66
N GLN A 27 15.20 -14.63 5.65
CA GLN A 27 14.78 -16.03 5.79
C GLN A 27 15.97 -16.90 6.25
N PHE A 28 15.71 -17.83 7.16
CA PHE A 28 16.68 -18.81 7.64
C PHE A 28 16.06 -20.21 7.74
N ILE A 29 16.91 -21.24 7.86
CA ILE A 29 16.46 -22.63 8.07
C ILE A 29 16.36 -22.90 9.57
N HIS A 30 15.16 -23.21 10.03
CA HIS A 30 14.90 -23.56 11.42
C HIS A 30 15.43 -24.99 11.76
N LYS A 31 15.50 -25.32 13.05
CA LYS A 31 16.01 -26.62 13.54
C LYS A 31 15.23 -27.83 13.03
N ASP A 32 13.97 -27.64 12.63
CA ASP A 32 13.13 -28.68 12.01
C ASP A 32 13.31 -28.78 10.49
N GLY A 33 14.27 -28.05 9.92
CA GLY A 33 14.62 -28.08 8.50
C GLY A 33 13.74 -27.21 7.60
N LYS A 34 12.80 -26.43 8.15
CA LYS A 34 11.90 -25.59 7.36
C LYS A 34 12.44 -24.16 7.22
N PRO A 35 12.27 -23.53 6.04
CA PRO A 35 12.52 -22.09 5.89
C PRO A 35 11.49 -21.28 6.69
N THR A 36 11.95 -20.23 7.36
CA THR A 36 11.11 -19.33 8.15
C THR A 36 11.77 -17.97 8.34
N HIS A 37 11.03 -17.06 8.96
CA HIS A 37 11.42 -15.69 9.26
C HIS A 37 11.36 -15.46 10.77
N LYS A 38 12.02 -14.41 11.26
CA LYS A 38 12.03 -14.10 12.70
C LYS A 38 10.79 -13.30 13.09
N ASP A 39 10.51 -12.23 12.34
CA ASP A 39 9.47 -11.28 12.61
C ASP A 39 8.23 -11.57 11.76
N GLY A 40 8.41 -11.81 10.46
CA GLY A 40 7.29 -12.02 9.55
C GLY A 40 7.71 -12.23 8.10
N LEU A 41 6.74 -12.58 7.26
CA LEU A 41 6.98 -12.59 5.81
C LEU A 41 7.30 -11.17 5.34
N ASN A 42 8.16 -11.01 4.33
CA ASN A 42 8.47 -9.71 3.74
C ASN A 42 7.28 -9.18 2.92
N ILE A 43 6.19 -8.79 3.59
CA ILE A 43 4.97 -8.22 3.03
C ILE A 43 4.68 -6.93 3.80
N PHE A 44 4.47 -5.84 3.08
CA PHE A 44 4.36 -4.50 3.62
C PHE A 44 3.12 -3.81 3.06
N ALA A 45 2.49 -2.98 3.88
CA ALA A 45 1.40 -2.14 3.45
C ALA A 45 1.51 -0.71 4.02
N ALA A 46 0.93 0.24 3.29
CA ALA A 46 0.82 1.64 3.68
C ALA A 46 -0.57 2.17 3.30
N ILE A 47 -1.16 3.02 4.15
CA ILE A 47 -2.40 3.73 3.86
C ILE A 47 -2.11 5.22 3.79
N ILE A 48 -2.44 5.82 2.65
CA ILE A 48 -2.37 7.26 2.43
C ILE A 48 -3.78 7.83 2.50
N ASP A 49 -3.96 8.88 3.32
CA ASP A 49 -5.16 9.70 3.31
C ASP A 49 -5.08 10.66 2.12
N ASN A 50 -5.91 10.45 1.11
CA ASN A 50 -5.83 11.21 -0.13
C ASN A 50 -6.24 12.68 0.06
N CYS A 51 -7.01 12.97 1.11
CA CYS A 51 -7.50 14.32 1.39
C CYS A 51 -6.35 15.32 1.60
N ASP A 52 -5.24 14.88 2.20
CA ASP A 52 -4.10 15.74 2.51
C ASP A 52 -2.72 15.09 2.24
N GLY A 53 -2.69 13.86 1.74
CA GLY A 53 -1.48 13.11 1.44
C GLY A 53 -0.77 12.53 2.66
N GLU A 54 -1.39 12.50 3.84
CA GLU A 54 -0.76 11.95 5.03
C GLU A 54 -0.62 10.42 4.96
N LEU A 55 0.56 9.90 5.32
CA LEU A 55 0.73 8.49 5.66
C LEU A 55 0.07 8.21 7.02
N ILE A 56 -1.12 7.63 7.01
CA ILE A 56 -1.90 7.38 8.24
C ILE A 56 -1.67 5.98 8.82
N GLY A 57 -1.07 5.07 8.07
CA GLY A 57 -0.64 3.76 8.58
C GLY A 57 0.44 3.14 7.71
N GLN A 58 1.37 2.42 8.32
CA GLN A 58 2.39 1.63 7.65
C GLN A 58 2.86 0.48 8.55
N ARG A 59 2.65 -0.75 8.09
CA ARG A 59 3.07 -1.96 8.81
C ARG A 59 3.62 -3.03 7.88
N GLN A 60 4.29 -4.00 8.48
CA GLN A 60 4.72 -5.24 7.86
C GLN A 60 4.01 -6.42 8.50
N ASN A 61 3.99 -7.57 7.83
CA ASN A 61 3.50 -8.81 8.41
C ASN A 61 4.31 -9.19 9.66
N HIS A 62 3.64 -9.58 10.76
CA HIS A 62 4.26 -9.95 12.05
C HIS A 62 3.78 -11.31 12.58
N ILE A 63 3.36 -12.21 11.70
CA ILE A 63 2.79 -13.51 12.12
C ILE A 63 3.79 -14.37 12.91
N HIS A 64 5.09 -14.22 12.65
CA HIS A 64 6.14 -14.99 13.32
C HIS A 64 6.50 -14.36 14.68
N ALA A 65 6.75 -13.04 14.71
CA ALA A 65 7.11 -12.30 15.92
C ALA A 65 6.13 -12.52 17.08
N GLU A 66 4.83 -12.52 16.76
CA GLU A 66 3.77 -12.62 17.76
C GLU A 66 3.08 -13.99 17.80
N CYS A 67 3.54 -14.96 16.99
CA CYS A 67 2.90 -16.27 16.86
C CYS A 67 1.39 -16.18 16.60
N ASN A 68 0.98 -15.20 15.80
CA ASN A 68 -0.42 -14.86 15.57
C ASN A 68 -0.73 -14.80 14.07
N PRO A 69 -1.49 -15.78 13.52
CA PRO A 69 -1.73 -15.88 12.09
C PRO A 69 -2.62 -14.77 11.53
N MET A 70 -3.20 -13.89 12.36
CA MET A 70 -4.02 -12.76 11.90
C MET A 70 -3.19 -11.51 11.55
N LEU A 71 -1.92 -11.45 11.95
CA LEU A 71 -1.11 -10.22 11.87
C LEU A 71 -0.46 -10.00 10.51
N HIS A 72 -1.31 -9.91 9.49
CA HIS A 72 -0.91 -9.54 8.14
C HIS A 72 -0.66 -8.03 8.04
N ALA A 73 0.14 -7.63 7.06
CA ALA A 73 0.52 -6.23 6.87
C ALA A 73 -0.71 -5.33 6.71
N GLU A 74 -1.73 -5.74 5.96
CA GLU A 74 -2.94 -4.95 5.72
C GLU A 74 -3.78 -4.80 6.99
N GLN A 75 -3.88 -5.85 7.82
CA GLN A 75 -4.62 -5.79 9.08
C GLN A 75 -3.98 -4.81 10.06
N LEU A 76 -2.67 -4.94 10.24
CA LEU A 76 -1.91 -4.07 11.13
C LEU A 76 -1.94 -2.61 10.63
N THR A 77 -1.83 -2.40 9.31
CA THR A 77 -1.89 -1.07 8.71
C THR A 77 -3.28 -0.45 8.86
N LEU A 78 -4.35 -1.21 8.67
CA LEU A 78 -5.73 -0.76 8.93
C LEU A 78 -5.92 -0.34 10.39
N LYS A 79 -5.43 -1.15 11.33
CA LYS A 79 -5.52 -0.83 12.76
C LYS A 79 -4.86 0.51 13.08
N GLU A 80 -3.60 0.70 12.65
CA GLU A 80 -2.88 1.96 12.85
C GLU A 80 -3.60 3.14 12.19
N ALA A 81 -4.10 2.96 10.96
CA ALA A 81 -4.82 4.01 10.25
C ALA A 81 -6.12 4.41 10.96
N ILE A 82 -6.88 3.45 11.49
CA ILE A 82 -8.10 3.73 12.27
C ILE A 82 -7.75 4.51 13.54
N GLU A 83 -6.70 4.11 14.27
CA GLU A 83 -6.23 4.82 15.46
C GLU A 83 -5.82 6.27 15.11
N ARG A 84 -5.10 6.46 14.00
CA ARG A 84 -4.72 7.79 13.51
C ARG A 84 -5.92 8.64 13.12
N LEU A 85 -6.93 8.05 12.47
CA LEU A 85 -8.15 8.74 12.06
C LEU A 85 -9.06 9.09 13.22
N ASN A 86 -9.09 8.30 14.29
CA ASN A 86 -9.83 8.65 15.51
C ASN A 86 -9.30 9.94 16.15
N ILE A 87 -8.01 10.25 15.96
CA ILE A 87 -7.41 11.53 16.39
C ILE A 87 -7.64 12.62 15.33
N LYS A 88 -7.46 12.30 14.05
CA LYS A 88 -7.53 13.27 12.94
C LYS A 88 -8.95 13.77 12.68
N ARG A 89 -9.91 12.87 12.74
CA ARG A 89 -11.33 13.04 12.42
C ARG A 89 -12.14 12.27 13.47
N PRO A 90 -12.22 12.74 14.73
CA PRO A 90 -12.99 12.07 15.77
C PRO A 90 -14.48 12.06 15.43
N ARG A 91 -15.18 10.97 15.76
CA ARG A 91 -16.64 10.89 15.64
C ARG A 91 -17.29 11.50 16.87
N ASP A 92 -18.11 12.52 16.67
CA ASP A 92 -19.10 12.94 17.67
C ASP A 92 -20.28 11.95 17.65
N ALA A 93 -20.56 11.33 18.79
CA ALA A 93 -21.56 10.28 18.88
C ALA A 93 -23.00 10.79 18.90
N GLU A 94 -23.21 12.02 19.35
CA GLU A 94 -24.54 12.64 19.43
C GLU A 94 -24.93 13.24 18.05
N GLU A 95 -23.96 13.72 17.29
CA GLU A 95 -24.21 14.38 16.00
C GLU A 95 -24.07 13.45 14.78
N LYS A 96 -23.24 12.40 14.85
CA LYS A 96 -22.96 11.53 13.69
C LYS A 96 -23.00 10.06 14.04
N SER A 97 -23.93 9.34 13.41
CA SER A 97 -24.00 7.87 13.48
C SER A 97 -22.69 7.23 13.01
N VAL A 98 -22.42 6.02 13.51
CA VAL A 98 -21.21 5.29 13.12
C VAL A 98 -21.25 4.92 11.62
N GLU A 99 -22.43 4.62 11.08
CA GLU A 99 -22.61 4.28 9.67
C GLU A 99 -22.36 5.47 8.74
N SER A 100 -22.73 6.69 9.15
CA SER A 100 -22.41 7.92 8.41
C SER A 100 -20.94 8.25 8.54
N TYR A 101 -20.35 8.14 9.74
CA TYR A 101 -18.91 8.33 9.93
C TYR A 101 -18.06 7.43 9.02
N TYR A 102 -18.41 6.15 8.91
CA TYR A 102 -17.72 5.22 8.02
C TYR A 102 -17.83 5.58 6.53
N ARG A 103 -18.88 6.28 6.12
CA ARG A 103 -19.09 6.72 4.72
C ARG A 103 -18.47 8.07 4.43
N ASP A 104 -18.52 8.99 5.39
CA ASP A 104 -18.22 10.40 5.13
C ASP A 104 -16.82 10.79 5.59
N GLU A 105 -16.27 10.08 6.58
CA GLU A 105 -15.05 10.51 7.29
C GLU A 105 -13.93 9.46 7.29
N LEU A 106 -14.25 8.16 7.19
CA LEU A 106 -13.25 7.09 7.22
C LEU A 106 -12.51 6.96 5.87
N PHE A 107 -12.49 5.76 5.26
CA PHE A 107 -11.62 5.47 4.12
C PHE A 107 -12.27 5.64 2.74
N ASN A 108 -13.60 5.74 2.63
CA ASN A 108 -14.31 5.91 1.35
C ASN A 108 -15.23 7.12 1.37
N GLN A 109 -14.63 8.30 1.54
CA GLN A 109 -15.32 9.57 1.47
C GLN A 109 -15.87 9.80 0.05
N SER A 110 -17.10 10.31 -0.04
CA SER A 110 -17.81 10.49 -1.31
C SER A 110 -17.20 11.58 -2.19
N ASN A 111 -16.99 11.25 -3.47
CA ASN A 111 -16.60 12.14 -4.56
C ASN A 111 -16.94 11.47 -5.91
N SER A 112 -16.54 12.08 -7.03
CA SER A 112 -16.76 11.51 -8.36
C SER A 112 -16.12 10.13 -8.51
N ALA A 113 -16.76 9.22 -9.25
CA ALA A 113 -16.17 7.90 -9.53
C ALA A 113 -14.79 8.05 -10.21
N GLY A 114 -13.78 7.33 -9.71
CA GLY A 114 -12.40 7.45 -10.20
C GLY A 114 -11.63 8.69 -9.72
N ASP A 115 -12.25 9.55 -8.91
CA ASP A 115 -11.57 10.64 -8.22
C ASP A 115 -10.95 10.11 -6.91
N PHE A 116 -9.63 10.23 -6.78
CA PHE A 116 -8.88 9.83 -5.59
C PHE A 116 -8.31 11.02 -4.84
N THR A 117 -8.98 12.19 -4.88
CA THR A 117 -8.65 13.35 -4.04
C THR A 117 -9.23 13.26 -2.62
N LYS A 118 -10.18 12.34 -2.39
CA LYS A 118 -10.76 12.05 -1.08
C LYS A 118 -10.71 10.56 -0.74
N GLY A 119 -10.97 10.25 0.54
CA GLY A 119 -10.85 8.89 1.08
C GLY A 119 -9.39 8.48 1.23
N ALA A 120 -9.15 7.19 1.32
CA ALA A 120 -7.80 6.65 1.51
C ALA A 120 -7.46 5.58 0.48
N THR A 121 -6.17 5.47 0.20
CA THR A 121 -5.63 4.41 -0.65
C THR A 121 -4.74 3.51 0.20
N ILE A 122 -5.01 2.20 0.20
CA ILE A 122 -4.04 1.22 0.68
C ILE A 122 -3.17 0.73 -0.48
N TYR A 123 -1.88 0.66 -0.22
CA TYR A 123 -0.88 0.05 -1.09
C TYR A 123 -0.29 -1.14 -0.34
N THR A 124 -0.24 -2.30 -0.99
CA THR A 124 0.38 -3.51 -0.44
C THR A 124 1.38 -4.09 -1.43
N THR A 125 2.48 -4.65 -0.93
CA THR A 125 3.50 -5.28 -1.78
C THR A 125 3.00 -6.56 -2.43
N LEU A 126 2.06 -7.26 -1.79
CA LEU A 126 1.44 -8.50 -2.28
C LEU A 126 -0.09 -8.35 -2.32
N GLU A 127 -0.72 -8.93 -3.33
CA GLU A 127 -2.18 -8.96 -3.49
C GLU A 127 -2.88 -9.49 -2.22
N PRO A 128 -3.88 -8.76 -1.67
CA PRO A 128 -4.52 -9.16 -0.42
C PRO A 128 -5.23 -10.51 -0.49
N CYS A 129 -5.00 -11.36 0.51
CA CYS A 129 -5.72 -12.63 0.66
C CYS A 129 -7.21 -12.41 1.02
N PRO A 130 -8.08 -13.46 0.99
CA PRO A 130 -9.51 -13.32 1.32
C PRO A 130 -9.80 -12.67 2.67
N PHE A 131 -8.96 -12.93 3.68
CA PHE A 131 -9.11 -12.34 5.01
C PHE A 131 -8.87 -10.82 4.97
N CYS A 132 -7.72 -10.40 4.44
CA CYS A 132 -7.38 -8.98 4.30
C CYS A 132 -8.36 -8.25 3.38
N THR A 133 -8.77 -8.88 2.28
CA THR A 133 -9.79 -8.39 1.36
C THR A 133 -11.10 -8.11 2.10
N SER A 134 -11.58 -9.06 2.90
CA SER A 134 -12.83 -8.89 3.66
C SER A 134 -12.74 -7.71 4.62
N ALA A 135 -11.63 -7.56 5.33
CA ALA A 135 -11.40 -6.42 6.22
C ALA A 135 -11.43 -5.09 5.45
N LEU A 136 -10.73 -4.99 4.31
CA LEU A 136 -10.69 -3.78 3.48
C LEU A 136 -12.06 -3.39 2.92
N LEU A 137 -12.89 -4.38 2.59
CA LEU A 137 -14.28 -4.17 2.17
C LEU A 137 -15.14 -3.67 3.33
N VAL A 138 -15.04 -4.30 4.52
CA VAL A 138 -15.77 -3.90 5.73
C VAL A 138 -15.42 -2.47 6.16
N THR A 139 -14.13 -2.11 6.11
CA THR A 139 -13.67 -0.76 6.45
C THR A 139 -13.92 0.25 5.34
N ARG A 140 -14.47 -0.17 4.19
CA ARG A 140 -14.75 0.68 3.03
C ARG A 140 -13.50 1.43 2.57
N MET A 141 -12.43 0.74 2.20
CA MET A 141 -11.26 1.40 1.60
C MET A 141 -11.63 1.99 0.23
N LYS A 142 -11.32 3.27 -0.09
CA LYS A 142 -11.66 3.87 -1.41
C LYS A 142 -10.91 3.17 -2.54
N ARG A 143 -9.62 2.93 -2.35
CA ARG A 143 -8.74 2.35 -3.36
C ARG A 143 -7.77 1.34 -2.76
N ILE A 144 -7.70 0.17 -3.37
CA ILE A 144 -6.82 -0.92 -2.97
C ILE A 144 -5.86 -1.21 -4.13
N VAL A 145 -4.58 -1.09 -3.85
CA VAL A 145 -3.50 -1.22 -4.83
C VAL A 145 -2.52 -2.28 -4.37
N TYR A 146 -2.19 -3.23 -5.25
CA TYR A 146 -1.17 -4.25 -4.96
C TYR A 146 -0.05 -4.26 -6.00
N ILE A 147 1.17 -4.61 -5.59
CA ILE A 147 2.33 -4.62 -6.49
C ILE A 147 2.50 -5.99 -7.15
N ILE A 148 2.60 -7.05 -6.35
CA ILE A 148 2.82 -8.42 -6.81
C ILE A 148 1.47 -9.17 -6.78
N PRO A 149 1.00 -9.75 -7.90
CA PRO A 149 -0.21 -10.58 -7.91
C PRO A 149 0.00 -11.89 -7.13
N ASP A 150 -1.07 -12.42 -6.54
CA ASP A 150 -1.05 -13.70 -5.84
C ASP A 150 -1.76 -14.77 -6.69
N ALA A 151 -1.03 -15.79 -7.13
CA ALA A 151 -1.60 -16.85 -7.98
C ALA A 151 -2.54 -17.82 -7.24
N THR A 152 -2.49 -17.88 -5.90
CA THR A 152 -3.27 -18.80 -5.07
C THR A 152 -4.56 -18.16 -4.59
N TYR A 153 -4.45 -16.93 -4.09
CA TYR A 153 -5.49 -16.21 -3.39
C TYR A 153 -5.94 -14.94 -4.10
N GLY A 154 -5.27 -14.56 -5.20
CA GLY A 154 -5.62 -13.39 -5.98
C GLY A 154 -7.06 -13.44 -6.49
N GLN A 155 -7.58 -12.28 -6.88
CA GLN A 155 -8.96 -12.09 -7.35
C GLN A 155 -10.06 -12.28 -6.28
N SER A 156 -9.72 -12.68 -5.06
CA SER A 156 -10.66 -12.81 -3.93
C SER A 156 -11.48 -11.54 -3.72
N PHE A 157 -10.88 -10.37 -3.97
CA PHE A 157 -11.58 -9.09 -3.96
C PHE A 157 -12.80 -9.06 -4.88
N ARG A 158 -12.65 -9.42 -6.15
CA ARG A 158 -13.75 -9.35 -7.13
C ARG A 158 -14.91 -10.23 -6.69
N TYR A 159 -14.61 -11.47 -6.29
CA TYR A 159 -15.62 -12.39 -5.80
C TYR A 159 -16.36 -11.87 -4.56
N LEU A 160 -15.63 -11.46 -3.53
CA LEU A 160 -16.24 -11.00 -2.27
C LEU A 160 -17.01 -9.70 -2.46
N LYS A 161 -16.47 -8.78 -3.27
CA LYS A 161 -17.11 -7.51 -3.57
C LYS A 161 -18.41 -7.72 -4.34
N ASP A 162 -18.38 -8.46 -5.43
CA ASP A 162 -19.57 -8.65 -6.27
C ASP A 162 -20.68 -9.39 -5.52
N LYS A 163 -20.30 -10.32 -4.63
CA LYS A 163 -21.26 -11.12 -3.88
C LYS A 163 -21.86 -10.39 -2.67
N TYR A 164 -21.08 -9.62 -1.92
CA TYR A 164 -21.50 -9.09 -0.62
C TYR A 164 -21.46 -7.56 -0.50
N TYR A 165 -20.69 -6.87 -1.35
CA TYR A 165 -20.42 -5.44 -1.25
C TYR A 165 -20.57 -4.71 -2.60
N ALA A 166 -21.48 -5.18 -3.45
CA ALA A 166 -21.63 -4.72 -4.83
C ALA A 166 -21.84 -3.20 -4.94
N THR A 167 -22.52 -2.59 -3.96
CA THR A 167 -22.84 -1.16 -3.94
C THR A 167 -21.71 -0.26 -3.44
N TYR A 168 -20.61 -0.81 -2.90
CA TYR A 168 -19.53 0.01 -2.35
C TYR A 168 -18.71 0.62 -3.49
N ASP A 169 -18.42 1.91 -3.48
CA ASP A 169 -17.55 2.53 -4.47
C ASP A 169 -16.07 2.28 -4.10
N ILE A 170 -15.53 1.14 -4.50
CA ILE A 170 -14.16 0.72 -4.16
C ILE A 170 -13.44 0.29 -5.44
N THR A 171 -12.28 0.90 -5.68
CA THR A 171 -11.39 0.53 -6.77
C THR A 171 -10.34 -0.48 -6.30
N TYR A 172 -10.03 -1.46 -7.14
CA TYR A 172 -9.04 -2.50 -6.88
C TYR A 172 -8.23 -2.81 -8.13
N GLY A 173 -6.91 -2.90 -8.01
CA GLY A 173 -6.07 -3.31 -9.13
C GLY A 173 -4.59 -3.37 -8.78
N SER A 174 -3.83 -3.95 -9.70
CA SER A 174 -2.37 -3.90 -9.65
C SER A 174 -1.88 -2.47 -9.82
N LEU A 175 -0.77 -2.13 -9.18
CA LEU A 175 -0.15 -0.83 -9.33
C LEU A 175 0.39 -0.65 -10.76
N GLU A 176 -0.12 0.38 -11.45
CA GLU A 176 0.27 0.76 -12.79
C GLU A 176 0.98 2.11 -12.76
N ILE A 177 2.22 2.14 -13.24
CA ILE A 177 3.02 3.35 -13.37
C ILE A 177 3.60 3.34 -14.80
N PRO A 178 3.34 4.37 -15.62
CA PRO A 178 3.84 4.39 -16.98
C PRO A 178 5.37 4.50 -17.00
N ALA A 179 6.00 3.77 -17.91
CA ALA A 179 7.44 3.84 -18.14
C ALA A 179 7.84 5.02 -19.06
N ASP A 180 6.86 5.77 -19.58
CA ASP A 180 7.07 6.96 -20.40
C ASP A 180 6.25 8.12 -19.83
N SER A 181 6.96 9.10 -19.27
CA SER A 181 6.40 10.27 -18.60
C SER A 181 7.40 11.42 -18.65
N GLU A 182 6.89 12.66 -18.69
CA GLU A 182 7.68 13.87 -18.53
C GLU A 182 8.37 13.94 -17.14
N SER A 183 7.81 13.24 -16.13
CA SER A 183 8.43 13.12 -14.82
C SER A 183 9.49 12.02 -14.80
N LYS A 184 10.73 12.39 -14.45
CA LYS A 184 11.83 11.43 -14.25
C LYS A 184 11.52 10.42 -13.15
N LEU A 185 10.86 10.86 -12.08
CA LEU A 185 10.41 9.99 -10.99
C LEU A 185 9.45 8.92 -11.53
N ILE A 186 8.41 9.33 -12.26
CA ILE A 186 7.40 8.41 -12.79
C ILE A 186 8.03 7.43 -13.79
N THR A 187 8.84 7.92 -14.72
CA THR A 187 9.54 7.09 -15.71
C THR A 187 10.44 6.05 -15.05
N ASN A 188 11.21 6.43 -14.02
CA ASN A 188 12.06 5.51 -13.28
C ASN A 188 11.22 4.45 -12.53
N CYS A 189 10.19 4.87 -11.80
CA CYS A 189 9.28 3.97 -11.09
C CYS A 189 8.58 3.00 -12.05
N GLY A 190 8.12 3.48 -13.21
CA GLY A 190 7.49 2.66 -14.25
C GLY A 190 8.43 1.59 -14.80
N ALA A 191 9.70 1.94 -15.06
CA ALA A 191 10.71 0.98 -15.48
C ALA A 191 10.97 -0.10 -14.42
N LYS A 192 11.09 0.28 -13.15
CA LYS A 192 11.26 -0.65 -12.02
C LYS A 192 10.04 -1.54 -11.80
N ARG A 193 8.84 -0.96 -11.86
CA ARG A 193 7.57 -1.69 -11.74
C ARG A 193 7.42 -2.71 -12.87
N LYS A 194 7.80 -2.34 -14.09
CA LYS A 194 7.84 -3.25 -15.23
C LYS A 194 8.84 -4.38 -15.02
N TRP A 195 10.08 -4.06 -14.64
CA TRP A 195 11.11 -5.06 -14.35
C TRP A 195 10.64 -6.07 -13.29
N LEU A 196 10.03 -5.60 -12.20
CA LEU A 196 9.48 -6.46 -11.16
C LEU A 196 8.36 -7.37 -11.69
N SER A 197 7.51 -6.85 -12.58
CA SER A 197 6.48 -7.66 -13.24
C SER A 197 7.08 -8.77 -14.10
N ASP A 198 8.10 -8.43 -14.89
CA ASP A 198 8.78 -9.39 -15.78
C ASP A 198 9.54 -10.44 -14.95
N TYR A 199 10.12 -10.05 -13.81
CA TYR A 199 10.76 -10.95 -12.85
C TYR A 199 9.75 -11.95 -12.27
N VAL A 200 8.62 -11.48 -11.72
CA VAL A 200 7.55 -12.33 -11.17
C VAL A 200 7.05 -13.34 -12.20
N ASN A 201 6.81 -12.88 -13.44
CA ASN A 201 6.33 -13.74 -14.52
C ASN A 201 7.36 -14.80 -14.97
N SER A 202 8.65 -14.51 -14.88
CA SER A 202 9.72 -15.44 -15.28
C SER A 202 10.19 -16.37 -14.15
N HIS A 203 9.79 -16.10 -12.90
CA HIS A 203 10.19 -16.87 -11.71
C HIS A 203 8.93 -17.35 -10.95
N PRO A 204 8.18 -18.32 -11.48
CA PRO A 204 6.96 -18.79 -10.81
C PRO A 204 7.29 -19.42 -9.45
N GLN A 205 6.75 -18.85 -8.38
CA GLN A 205 6.91 -19.36 -7.02
C GLN A 205 5.76 -18.92 -6.10
N ASN A 206 5.80 -19.34 -4.83
CA ASN A 206 4.85 -18.86 -3.83
C ASN A 206 4.98 -17.35 -3.67
N ALA A 207 3.85 -16.64 -3.80
CA ALA A 207 3.88 -15.19 -3.93
C ALA A 207 4.44 -14.46 -2.69
N THR A 208 4.32 -15.09 -1.51
CA THR A 208 4.90 -14.61 -0.25
C THR A 208 6.43 -14.61 -0.21
N LEU A 209 7.09 -15.31 -1.14
CA LEU A 209 8.54 -15.44 -1.19
C LEU A 209 9.20 -14.45 -2.16
N TYR A 210 8.45 -13.78 -3.04
CA TYR A 210 9.05 -12.91 -4.06
C TYR A 210 9.96 -11.82 -3.50
N LEU A 211 9.57 -11.16 -2.40
CA LEU A 211 10.41 -10.12 -1.83
C LEU A 211 11.69 -10.68 -1.16
N ASP A 212 11.70 -11.95 -0.74
CA ASP A 212 12.88 -12.59 -0.13
C ASP A 212 14.07 -12.63 -1.12
N ASP A 213 13.80 -12.76 -2.42
CA ASP A 213 14.80 -12.82 -3.49
C ASP A 213 15.25 -11.44 -4.01
N LEU A 214 14.61 -10.36 -3.54
CA LEU A 214 14.71 -9.04 -4.15
C LEU A 214 15.49 -8.02 -3.32
N LYS A 215 16.28 -8.46 -2.33
CA LYS A 215 17.01 -7.56 -1.41
C LYS A 215 17.87 -6.49 -2.11
N ASP A 216 18.55 -6.85 -3.20
CA ASP A 216 19.37 -5.90 -3.97
C ASP A 216 18.52 -4.89 -4.75
N PHE A 217 17.39 -5.32 -5.33
CA PHE A 217 16.42 -4.43 -5.97
C PHE A 217 15.82 -3.45 -4.96
N LEU A 218 15.45 -3.93 -3.77
CA LEU A 218 14.94 -3.12 -2.68
C LEU A 218 15.97 -2.10 -2.20
N ARG A 219 17.26 -2.48 -2.10
CA ARG A 219 18.37 -1.56 -1.77
C ARG A 219 18.51 -0.43 -2.79
N GLU A 220 18.41 -0.74 -4.07
CA GLU A 220 18.49 0.27 -5.13
C GLU A 220 17.31 1.25 -5.03
N CYS A 221 16.09 0.74 -4.83
CA CYS A 221 14.91 1.57 -4.62
C CYS A 221 15.06 2.47 -3.40
N ASN A 222 15.56 1.93 -2.27
CA ASN A 222 15.81 2.69 -1.05
C ASN A 222 16.79 3.85 -1.28
N THR A 223 17.90 3.57 -1.97
CA THR A 223 18.95 4.56 -2.25
C THR A 223 18.38 5.73 -3.04
N GLN A 224 17.55 5.45 -4.06
CA GLN A 224 16.90 6.47 -4.87
C GLN A 224 15.82 7.21 -4.08
N PHE A 225 14.99 6.50 -3.34
CA PHE A 225 13.87 7.08 -2.59
C PHE A 225 14.31 8.10 -1.53
N LEU A 226 15.39 7.81 -0.80
CA LEU A 226 15.91 8.71 0.23
C LEU A 226 16.55 9.99 -0.34
N GLN A 227 16.83 10.03 -1.63
CA GLN A 227 17.36 11.21 -2.32
C GLN A 227 16.27 12.10 -2.92
N LEU A 228 15.02 11.62 -3.01
CA LEU A 228 13.91 12.40 -3.56
C LEU A 228 13.60 13.62 -2.67
N THR A 229 13.30 14.73 -3.34
CA THR A 229 12.95 16.01 -2.75
C THR A 229 11.70 16.60 -3.42
N ALA A 230 11.21 17.72 -2.91
CA ALA A 230 10.12 18.47 -3.55
C ALA A 230 10.43 18.94 -4.99
N ALA A 231 11.71 19.01 -5.38
CA ALA A 231 12.13 19.38 -6.73
C ALA A 231 11.90 18.26 -7.76
N ASP A 232 11.76 17.01 -7.30
CA ASP A 232 11.52 15.85 -8.15
C ASP A 232 10.02 15.63 -8.45
N LEU A 233 9.15 16.43 -7.82
CA LEU A 233 7.69 16.39 -7.99
C LEU A 233 7.24 17.34 -9.11
N LEU A 234 6.50 16.79 -10.07
CA LEU A 234 5.88 17.46 -11.22
C LEU A 234 4.54 18.10 -10.87
N THR A 235 3.79 17.55 -9.89
CA THR A 235 2.54 18.18 -9.46
C THR A 235 2.76 19.59 -8.91
N GLU A 236 1.73 20.42 -8.99
CA GLU A 236 1.75 21.83 -8.57
C GLU A 236 0.75 22.11 -7.44
N GLU A 237 0.88 23.29 -6.82
CA GLU A 237 -0.05 23.83 -5.83
C GLU A 237 -0.42 22.84 -4.70
N GLU A 238 -1.71 22.64 -4.44
CA GLU A 238 -2.22 21.77 -3.38
C GLU A 238 -1.80 20.31 -3.56
N GLU A 239 -1.77 19.82 -4.80
CA GLU A 239 -1.38 18.44 -5.05
C GLU A 239 0.11 18.22 -4.75
N LYS A 240 0.96 19.20 -5.07
CA LYS A 240 2.38 19.16 -4.68
C LYS A 240 2.54 19.05 -3.18
N GLN A 241 1.73 19.78 -2.40
CA GLN A 241 1.77 19.71 -0.94
C GLN A 241 1.32 18.33 -0.44
N ARG A 242 0.26 17.75 -1.01
CA ARG A 242 -0.18 16.39 -0.70
C ARG A 242 0.91 15.36 -1.00
N ASN A 243 1.49 15.41 -2.20
CA ASN A 243 2.55 14.48 -2.60
C ASN A 243 3.82 14.64 -1.77
N LEU A 244 4.18 15.88 -1.39
CA LEU A 244 5.31 16.12 -0.50
C LEU A 244 5.05 15.58 0.91
N LYS A 245 3.82 15.70 1.44
CA LYS A 245 3.43 15.09 2.72
C LYS A 245 3.52 13.56 2.67
N THR A 246 3.10 12.96 1.56
CA THR A 246 3.25 11.51 1.33
C THR A 246 4.72 11.10 1.29
N LEU A 247 5.53 11.81 0.51
CA LEU A 247 6.97 11.54 0.37
C LEU A 247 7.69 11.62 1.72
N THR A 248 7.49 12.72 2.46
CA THR A 248 8.16 12.94 3.75
C THR A 248 7.75 11.92 4.80
N GLY A 249 6.45 11.63 4.93
CA GLY A 249 5.97 10.61 5.86
C GLY A 249 6.52 9.20 5.57
N LEU A 250 6.67 8.83 4.30
CA LEU A 250 7.29 7.56 3.92
C LEU A 250 8.81 7.56 4.14
N GLN A 251 9.50 8.69 3.89
CA GLN A 251 10.93 8.82 4.17
C GLN A 251 11.24 8.70 5.66
N GLU A 252 10.38 9.20 6.54
CA GLU A 252 10.52 9.01 8.00
C GLU A 252 10.46 7.52 8.40
N LYS A 253 9.64 6.71 7.71
CA LYS A 253 9.58 5.26 7.94
C LYS A 253 10.73 4.47 7.30
N ALA A 254 11.35 5.02 6.26
CA ALA A 254 12.42 4.36 5.50
C ALA A 254 13.84 4.63 6.06
N ARG A 255 14.01 5.68 6.89
CA ARG A 255 15.29 6.05 7.50
C ARG A 255 15.65 5.17 8.69
#